data_AF-A0ABC8TBK5-F1
#
_entry.id   AF-A0ABC8TBK5-F1
#
_cell.length_a   1.000
_cell.length_b   1.000
_cell.length_c   1.000
_cell.angle_alpha   90.00
_cell.angle_beta   90.00
_cell.angle_gamma   90.00
#
_symmetry.space_group_name_H-M   'P 1'
#
loop_
_entity.id
_entity.type
_entity.pdbx_description
1 polymer ?
#
loop_
_entity_poly.entity_id
_entity_poly.type
_entity_poly.pdbx_seq_one_letter_code
_entity_poly.pdbx_strand_id
1 'polypeptide(L)'
;MAYANDIRKFFTKHMVNENLGTICNVHVVHADLSEYGALDEKCIKLAELVATAVDFPKTGKIVTMPFELKPKMYPYFMEKEEFQSYKSEKILGKLYRQVIDANDKEVVELKFVPQDILYDADLYIPGSTNFITDAWSHKCSYGGQLNGLVGLYKVGREEEIYSSNKQGQLKERLKHAYSALRKAFRKVFEKMDSDFDQLSDDEKHAIYEQKASAWYQVTYHPSWGKKSTELQEPDGDMAERLKAGDVETVMLSFAWITVDYLSRIKIRCGGDGNADLTKPINAFVRYVADRI
;
A
#
# COMPACT_ATOMS: atom_id res chain seq x y z
N MET A 1 35.38 22.47 -22.02
CA MET A 1 34.88 22.82 -20.67
C MET A 1 33.69 23.80 -20.67
N ALA A 2 33.54 24.72 -21.64
CA ALA A 2 32.41 25.66 -21.69
C ALA A 2 31.03 24.98 -21.84
N TYR A 3 30.89 24.02 -22.76
CA TYR A 3 29.63 23.33 -23.05
C TYR A 3 29.00 22.61 -21.83
N ALA A 4 29.82 21.93 -21.02
CA ALA A 4 29.34 21.27 -19.81
C ALA A 4 28.82 22.26 -18.75
N ASN A 5 29.44 23.45 -18.68
CA ASN A 5 28.96 24.51 -17.80
C ASN A 5 27.64 25.11 -18.26
N ASP A 6 27.42 25.23 -19.58
CA ASP A 6 26.19 25.76 -20.14
C ASP A 6 25.02 24.78 -19.94
N ILE A 7 25.26 23.47 -20.14
CA ILE A 7 24.28 22.42 -19.82
C ILE A 7 23.91 22.45 -18.34
N ARG A 8 24.90 22.50 -17.44
CA ARG A 8 24.66 22.56 -16.00
C ARG A 8 23.82 23.78 -15.62
N LYS A 9 24.19 24.96 -16.13
CA LYS A 9 23.43 26.21 -15.90
C LYS A 9 22.00 26.10 -16.42
N PHE A 10 21.81 25.52 -17.59
CA PHE A 10 20.49 25.30 -18.17
C PHE A 10 19.61 24.43 -17.27
N PHE A 11 20.09 23.26 -16.83
CA PHE A 11 19.34 22.38 -15.94
C PHE A 11 19.05 23.01 -14.58
N THR A 12 20.04 23.66 -13.96
CA THR A 12 19.81 24.38 -12.70
C THR A 12 18.75 25.46 -12.86
N LYS A 13 18.79 26.22 -13.97
CA LYS A 13 17.80 27.24 -14.28
C LYS A 13 16.42 26.63 -14.53
N HIS A 14 16.33 25.47 -15.19
CA HIS A 14 15.06 24.76 -15.40
C HIS A 14 14.44 24.32 -14.08
N MET A 15 15.20 23.60 -13.25
CA MET A 15 14.72 23.06 -11.98
C MET A 15 14.21 24.14 -11.02
N VAL A 16 14.85 25.31 -10.99
CA VAL A 16 14.44 26.43 -10.12
C VAL A 16 13.19 27.13 -10.65
N ASN A 17 12.92 27.09 -11.96
CA ASN A 17 11.85 27.86 -12.61
C ASN A 17 10.72 27.00 -13.17
N GLU A 18 10.61 25.75 -12.74
CA GLU A 18 9.55 24.83 -13.17
C GLU A 18 8.20 25.26 -12.57
N ASN A 19 7.44 26.05 -13.33
CA ASN A 19 6.12 26.57 -12.92
C ASN A 19 4.95 25.95 -13.69
N LEU A 20 5.23 25.02 -14.60
CA LEU A 20 4.22 24.46 -15.53
C LEU A 20 3.02 23.88 -14.79
N GLY A 21 3.25 22.99 -13.82
CA GLY A 21 2.19 22.37 -13.03
C GLY A 21 1.34 23.38 -12.26
N THR A 22 1.97 24.42 -11.70
CA THR A 22 1.28 25.49 -10.98
C THR A 22 0.37 26.29 -11.90
N ILE A 23 0.85 26.67 -13.10
CA ILE A 23 0.07 27.44 -14.07
C ILE A 23 -1.12 26.60 -14.56
N CYS A 24 -0.92 25.31 -14.86
CA CYS A 24 -1.98 24.39 -15.25
C CYS A 24 -3.06 24.25 -14.16
N ASN A 25 -2.67 24.09 -12.90
CA ASN A 25 -3.63 24.00 -11.80
C ASN A 25 -4.45 25.30 -11.67
N VAL A 26 -3.81 26.45 -11.80
CA VAL A 26 -4.51 27.73 -11.75
C VAL A 26 -5.45 27.91 -12.94
N HIS A 27 -5.08 27.43 -14.13
CA HIS A 27 -5.99 27.41 -15.29
C HIS A 27 -7.27 26.62 -14.97
N VAL A 28 -7.15 25.45 -14.36
CA VAL A 28 -8.33 24.65 -13.96
C VAL A 28 -9.20 25.42 -12.97
N VAL A 29 -8.61 26.14 -12.01
CA VAL A 29 -9.36 26.96 -11.04
C VAL A 29 -10.15 28.08 -11.73
N HIS A 30 -9.51 28.85 -12.63
CA HIS A 30 -10.21 29.94 -13.34
C HIS A 30 -11.27 29.41 -14.31
N ALA A 31 -11.01 28.28 -14.96
CA ALA A 31 -11.98 27.65 -15.84
C ALA A 31 -13.20 27.12 -15.07
N ASP A 32 -13.02 26.67 -13.83
CA ASP A 32 -14.14 26.23 -12.99
C ASP A 32 -14.98 27.42 -12.48
N LEU A 33 -14.33 28.51 -12.07
CA LEU A 33 -14.98 29.73 -11.58
C LEU A 33 -15.72 30.52 -12.67
N SER A 34 -15.22 30.49 -13.92
CA SER A 34 -15.79 31.29 -15.00
C SER A 34 -17.04 30.65 -15.60
N GLU A 35 -18.01 31.49 -15.98
CA GLU A 35 -19.14 31.06 -16.80
C GLU A 35 -18.69 30.69 -18.22
N TYR A 36 -17.67 31.37 -18.75
CA TYR A 36 -17.06 31.11 -20.05
C TYR A 36 -16.10 29.92 -20.04
N GLY A 37 -15.83 29.34 -18.86
CA GLY A 37 -14.94 28.19 -18.71
C GLY A 37 -13.52 28.49 -19.19
N ALA A 38 -12.96 27.58 -20.00
CA ALA A 38 -11.63 27.73 -20.57
C ALA A 38 -11.51 28.87 -21.60
N LEU A 39 -12.62 29.46 -22.04
CA LEU A 39 -12.63 30.60 -22.96
C LEU A 39 -12.53 31.96 -22.23
N ASP A 40 -12.48 31.95 -20.90
CA ASP A 40 -12.22 33.15 -20.10
C ASP A 40 -10.85 33.74 -20.45
N GLU A 41 -10.74 35.07 -20.49
CA GLU A 41 -9.49 35.77 -20.81
C GLU A 41 -8.33 35.35 -19.88
N LYS A 42 -8.61 35.06 -18.61
CA LYS A 42 -7.58 34.55 -17.69
C LYS A 42 -7.10 33.17 -18.09
N CYS A 43 -8.00 32.30 -18.53
CA CYS A 43 -7.66 30.97 -19.01
C CYS A 43 -6.82 31.03 -20.29
N ILE A 44 -7.19 31.90 -21.23
CA ILE A 44 -6.42 32.13 -22.47
C ILE A 44 -5.00 32.59 -22.14
N LYS A 45 -4.84 33.60 -21.26
CA LYS A 45 -3.52 34.06 -20.80
C LYS A 45 -2.71 32.93 -20.15
N LEU A 46 -3.34 32.11 -19.31
CA LEU A 46 -2.69 30.96 -18.68
C LEU A 46 -2.27 29.91 -19.71
N ALA A 47 -3.08 29.67 -20.74
CA ALA A 47 -2.76 28.74 -21.82
C ALA A 47 -1.53 29.20 -22.64
N GLU A 48 -1.40 30.51 -22.91
CA GLU A 48 -0.21 31.08 -23.55
C GLU A 48 1.06 30.90 -22.70
N LEU A 49 0.93 31.07 -21.39
CA LEU A 49 2.02 30.84 -20.42
C LEU A 49 2.42 29.36 -20.37
N VAL A 50 1.45 28.45 -20.38
CA VAL A 50 1.68 26.99 -20.45
C VAL A 50 2.42 26.63 -21.74
N ALA A 51 1.98 27.14 -22.89
CA ALA A 51 2.63 26.90 -24.18
C ALA A 51 4.10 27.35 -24.16
N THR A 52 4.36 28.54 -23.63
CA THR A 52 5.73 29.07 -23.50
C THR A 52 6.58 28.22 -22.55
N ALA A 53 6.01 27.74 -21.44
CA ALA A 53 6.71 26.90 -20.46
C ALA A 53 7.07 25.53 -21.03
N VAL A 54 6.20 24.90 -21.82
CA VAL A 54 6.47 23.63 -22.50
C VAL A 54 7.60 23.77 -23.53
N ASP A 55 7.67 24.90 -24.22
CA ASP A 55 8.74 25.19 -25.17
C ASP A 55 10.03 25.76 -24.53
N PHE A 56 10.12 25.82 -23.19
CA PHE A 56 11.34 26.21 -22.49
C PHE A 56 12.58 25.43 -22.94
N PRO A 57 12.55 24.09 -23.13
CA PRO A 57 13.72 23.34 -23.58
C PRO A 57 14.26 23.77 -24.95
N LYS A 58 13.40 24.34 -25.79
CA LYS A 58 13.76 24.83 -27.13
C LYS A 58 14.15 26.31 -27.13
N THR A 59 13.44 27.11 -26.34
CA THR A 59 13.49 28.58 -26.41
C THR A 59 14.31 29.22 -25.29
N GLY A 60 14.54 28.51 -24.18
CA GLY A 60 15.18 29.03 -22.96
C GLY A 60 14.38 30.12 -22.24
N LYS A 61 13.13 30.40 -22.66
CA LYS A 61 12.29 31.47 -22.10
C LYS A 61 11.61 31.00 -20.81
N ILE A 62 11.98 31.63 -19.69
CA ILE A 62 11.37 31.35 -18.39
C ILE A 62 10.00 31.98 -18.31
N VAL A 63 9.05 31.22 -17.79
CA VAL A 63 7.72 31.69 -17.45
C VAL A 63 7.57 31.76 -15.93
N THR A 64 7.06 32.88 -15.44
CA THR A 64 6.69 33.07 -14.04
C THR A 64 5.18 33.24 -13.93
N MET A 65 4.62 32.77 -12.81
CA MET A 65 3.18 32.87 -12.55
C MET A 65 2.81 34.32 -12.18
N PRO A 66 1.98 35.02 -12.96
CA PRO A 66 1.54 36.38 -12.63
C PRO A 66 0.76 36.41 -11.32
N PHE A 67 1.03 37.41 -10.47
CA PHE A 67 0.40 37.52 -9.15
C PHE A 67 -1.12 37.72 -9.26
N GLU A 68 -1.57 38.51 -10.22
CA GLU A 68 -2.98 38.80 -10.51
C GLU A 68 -3.81 37.56 -10.91
N LEU A 69 -3.14 36.52 -11.42
CA LEU A 69 -3.79 35.28 -11.81
C LEU A 69 -3.78 34.25 -10.68
N LYS A 70 -3.13 34.49 -9.53
CA LYS A 70 -3.12 33.53 -8.42
C LYS A 70 -4.50 33.46 -7.74
N PRO A 71 -5.15 32.29 -7.71
CA PRO A 71 -6.44 32.15 -7.05
C PRO A 71 -6.27 32.13 -5.54
N LYS A 72 -7.27 32.67 -4.84
CA LYS A 72 -7.34 32.65 -3.37
C LYS A 72 -8.05 31.41 -2.83
N MET A 73 -8.97 30.86 -3.63
CA MET A 73 -9.80 29.70 -3.30
C MET A 73 -9.66 28.66 -4.40
N TYR A 74 -9.79 27.39 -4.03
CA TYR A 74 -9.63 26.23 -4.92
C TYR A 74 -10.90 25.37 -4.90
N PRO A 75 -11.26 24.71 -6.00
CA PRO A 75 -12.42 23.83 -5.98
C PRO A 75 -12.12 22.61 -5.11
N TYR A 76 -13.15 22.09 -4.45
CA TYR A 76 -13.06 20.97 -3.50
C TYR A 76 -12.32 19.74 -4.06
N PHE A 77 -12.49 19.45 -5.36
CA PHE A 77 -11.82 18.33 -6.03
C PHE A 77 -10.28 18.47 -6.13
N MET A 78 -9.71 19.61 -5.74
CA MET A 78 -8.26 19.82 -5.64
C MET A 78 -7.69 19.58 -4.24
N GLU A 79 -8.51 19.14 -3.29
CA GLU A 79 -8.08 18.64 -1.96
C GLU A 79 -7.20 19.66 -1.21
N LYS A 80 -7.64 20.92 -1.19
CA LYS A 80 -7.07 21.95 -0.32
C LYS A 80 -7.76 21.95 1.03
N GLU A 81 -7.15 22.65 1.98
CA GLU A 81 -7.76 22.90 3.29
C GLU A 81 -9.17 23.51 3.13
N GLU A 82 -10.07 23.20 4.07
CA GLU A 82 -11.49 23.59 3.96
C GLU A 82 -11.66 25.11 3.84
N PHE A 83 -10.87 25.88 4.59
CA PHE A 83 -10.88 27.35 4.54
C PHE A 83 -10.37 27.96 3.22
N GLN A 84 -9.70 27.16 2.37
CA GLN A 84 -9.22 27.56 1.05
C GLN A 84 -10.04 26.93 -0.09
N SER A 85 -11.15 26.27 0.24
CA SER A 85 -11.89 25.45 -0.70
C SER A 85 -13.30 26.00 -0.99
N TYR A 86 -13.80 25.78 -2.20
CA TYR A 86 -15.18 26.06 -2.58
C TYR A 86 -15.83 24.87 -3.29
N LYS A 87 -17.15 24.79 -3.21
CA LYS A 87 -17.94 23.75 -3.88
C LYS A 87 -18.13 24.12 -5.37
N SER A 88 -17.47 23.38 -6.27
CA SER A 88 -17.68 23.53 -7.71
C SER A 88 -19.05 22.95 -8.13
N GLU A 89 -19.83 23.70 -8.91
CA GLU A 89 -21.08 23.23 -9.50
C GLU A 89 -20.92 22.71 -10.95
N LYS A 90 -19.69 22.67 -11.46
CA LYS A 90 -19.34 22.16 -12.79
C LYS A 90 -19.21 20.63 -12.77
N ILE A 91 -19.05 20.05 -13.96
CA ILE A 91 -19.02 18.58 -14.15
C ILE A 91 -17.95 17.88 -13.31
N LEU A 92 -16.74 18.45 -13.20
CA LEU A 92 -15.66 17.88 -12.40
C LEU A 92 -16.01 17.84 -10.91
N GLY A 93 -16.56 18.93 -10.37
CA GLY A 93 -17.02 18.99 -8.99
C GLY A 93 -18.16 18.00 -8.70
N LYS A 94 -19.09 17.82 -9.64
CA LYS A 94 -20.19 16.84 -9.52
C LYS A 94 -19.68 15.40 -9.53
N LEU A 95 -18.80 15.07 -10.49
CA LEU A 95 -18.21 13.73 -10.60
C LEU A 95 -17.37 13.39 -9.37
N TYR A 96 -16.53 14.32 -8.89
CA TYR A 96 -15.72 14.11 -7.69
C TYR A 96 -16.61 13.77 -6.49
N ARG A 97 -17.65 14.56 -6.23
CA ARG A 97 -18.60 14.27 -5.14
C ARG A 97 -19.28 12.92 -5.28
N GLN A 98 -19.72 12.55 -6.49
CA GLN A 98 -20.35 11.24 -6.71
C GLN A 98 -19.40 10.07 -6.43
N VAL A 99 -18.12 10.21 -6.79
CA VAL A 99 -17.11 9.18 -6.51
C VAL A 99 -16.81 9.08 -5.02
N ILE A 100 -16.65 10.20 -4.33
CA ILE A 100 -16.46 10.21 -2.86
C ILE A 100 -17.68 9.63 -2.16
N ASP A 101 -18.89 10.07 -2.51
CA ASP A 101 -20.14 9.57 -1.93
C ASP A 101 -20.33 8.06 -2.20
N ALA A 102 -19.91 7.55 -3.35
CA ALA A 102 -19.96 6.12 -3.67
C ALA A 102 -18.92 5.33 -2.88
N ASN A 103 -17.70 5.86 -2.75
CA ASN A 103 -16.65 5.25 -1.94
C ASN A 103 -17.06 5.21 -0.46
N ASP A 104 -17.62 6.29 0.08
CA ASP A 104 -18.10 6.33 1.48
C ASP A 104 -19.29 5.39 1.72
N LYS A 105 -20.09 5.11 0.69
CA LYS A 105 -21.19 4.13 0.75
C LYS A 105 -20.75 2.68 0.55
N GLU A 106 -19.70 2.43 -0.23
CA GLU A 106 -19.12 1.10 -0.46
C GLU A 106 -18.12 0.68 0.62
N VAL A 107 -17.54 1.64 1.35
CA VAL A 107 -16.89 1.38 2.64
C VAL A 107 -17.99 1.14 3.67
N VAL A 108 -18.76 0.07 3.49
CA VAL A 108 -19.19 -0.70 4.65
C VAL A 108 -17.89 -0.97 5.39
N GLU A 109 -17.68 -0.27 6.49
CA GLU A 109 -16.58 -0.56 7.40
C GLU A 109 -16.70 -2.05 7.72
N LEU A 110 -15.97 -2.89 6.99
CA LEU A 110 -15.58 -4.20 7.48
C LEU A 110 -14.68 -3.88 8.65
N LYS A 111 -15.28 -3.53 9.79
CA LYS A 111 -14.66 -3.51 11.10
C LYS A 111 -14.32 -4.95 11.36
N PHE A 112 -13.20 -5.38 10.80
CA PHE A 112 -12.65 -6.69 11.03
C PHE A 112 -12.11 -6.63 12.46
N VAL A 113 -12.98 -6.94 13.42
CA VAL A 113 -12.59 -7.01 14.82
C VAL A 113 -11.63 -8.20 14.93
N PRO A 114 -10.41 -8.02 15.46
CA PRO A 114 -9.44 -9.11 15.58
C PRO A 114 -9.97 -10.36 16.32
N GLN A 115 -11.03 -10.22 17.11
CA GLN A 115 -11.69 -11.31 17.83
C GLN A 115 -12.46 -12.29 16.94
N ASP A 116 -12.80 -11.94 15.69
CA ASP A 116 -13.58 -12.80 14.79
C ASP A 116 -12.70 -13.71 13.90
N ILE A 117 -11.38 -13.63 14.04
CA ILE A 117 -10.46 -14.46 13.26
C ILE A 117 -10.39 -15.86 13.86
N LEU A 118 -11.11 -16.79 13.25
CA LEU A 118 -11.09 -18.19 13.64
C LEU A 118 -9.73 -18.82 13.34
N TYR A 119 -9.09 -19.35 14.39
CA TYR A 119 -7.87 -20.15 14.25
C TYR A 119 -8.21 -21.51 13.67
N ASP A 120 -7.57 -21.86 12.55
CA ASP A 120 -7.73 -23.14 11.88
C ASP A 120 -6.79 -24.18 12.52
N ALA A 121 -7.37 -25.08 13.30
CA ALA A 121 -6.63 -26.13 13.98
C ALA A 121 -5.97 -27.13 13.01
N ASP A 122 -6.46 -27.25 11.78
CA ASP A 122 -5.88 -28.16 10.77
C ASP A 122 -4.49 -27.69 10.31
N LEU A 123 -4.16 -26.41 10.50
CA LEU A 123 -2.85 -25.86 10.16
C LEU A 123 -1.81 -26.11 11.26
N TYR A 124 -2.17 -26.80 12.34
CA TYR A 124 -1.24 -27.23 13.38
C TYR A 124 -0.47 -28.49 12.95
N ILE A 125 0.87 -28.43 13.00
CA ILE A 125 1.75 -29.57 12.76
C ILE A 125 2.55 -29.88 14.03
N PRO A 126 2.56 -31.14 14.51
CA PRO A 126 3.42 -31.56 15.61
C PRO A 126 4.90 -31.26 15.34
N GLY A 127 5.60 -30.70 16.32
CA GLY A 127 7.00 -30.24 16.18
C GLY A 127 7.14 -28.75 15.82
N SER A 128 6.04 -28.07 15.46
CA SER A 128 6.05 -26.62 15.22
C SER A 128 6.51 -25.79 16.43
N THR A 129 6.32 -26.31 17.64
CA THR A 129 6.67 -25.66 18.91
C THR A 129 8.14 -25.25 18.98
N ASN A 130 9.03 -26.01 18.33
CA ASN A 130 10.46 -25.72 18.28
C ASN A 130 10.77 -24.43 17.53
N PHE A 131 9.91 -24.04 16.59
CA PHE A 131 10.09 -22.85 15.75
C PHE A 131 9.29 -21.63 16.21
N ILE A 132 8.48 -21.76 17.26
CA ILE A 132 7.56 -20.70 17.71
C ILE A 132 8.31 -19.44 18.18
N THR A 133 9.40 -19.59 18.93
CA THR A 133 10.17 -18.45 19.44
C THR A 133 10.78 -17.63 18.30
N ASP A 134 11.38 -18.31 17.32
CA ASP A 134 11.97 -17.67 16.14
C ASP A 134 10.89 -17.05 15.26
N ALA A 135 9.78 -17.77 15.06
CA ALA A 135 8.62 -17.25 14.33
C ALA A 135 8.08 -15.96 14.95
N TRP A 136 8.01 -15.88 16.29
CA TRP A 136 7.58 -14.67 16.99
C TRP A 136 8.54 -13.50 16.75
N SER A 137 9.85 -13.73 16.87
CA SER A 137 10.87 -12.71 16.58
C SER A 137 10.74 -12.17 15.15
N HIS A 138 10.56 -13.06 14.19
CA HIS A 138 10.36 -12.69 12.79
C HIS A 138 9.03 -11.96 12.55
N LYS A 139 7.94 -12.34 13.24
CA LYS A 139 6.66 -11.61 13.18
C LYS A 139 6.82 -10.17 13.66
N CYS A 140 7.47 -9.96 14.80
CA CYS A 140 7.72 -8.60 15.33
C CYS A 140 8.56 -7.76 14.38
N SER A 141 9.64 -8.34 13.83
CA SER A 141 10.50 -7.67 12.84
C SER A 141 9.74 -7.32 11.55
N TYR A 142 8.91 -8.25 11.06
CA TYR A 142 8.05 -8.03 9.90
C TYR A 142 7.08 -6.90 10.15
N GLY A 143 6.41 -6.91 11.31
CA GLY A 143 5.43 -5.90 11.65
C GLY A 143 6.01 -4.51 11.79
N GLY A 144 7.19 -4.37 12.40
CA GLY A 144 7.91 -3.09 12.46
C GLY A 144 8.27 -2.54 11.08
N GLN A 145 8.79 -3.39 10.19
CA GLN A 145 9.14 -2.99 8.82
C GLN A 145 7.91 -2.66 7.97
N LEU A 146 6.82 -3.42 8.13
CA LEU A 146 5.57 -3.18 7.45
C LEU A 146 4.92 -1.87 7.93
N ASN A 147 4.91 -1.58 9.23
CA ASN A 147 4.45 -0.32 9.79
C ASN A 147 5.27 0.87 9.27
N GLY A 148 6.60 0.73 9.21
CA GLY A 148 7.46 1.74 8.60
C GLY A 148 7.13 2.00 7.13
N LEU A 149 6.84 0.94 6.37
CA LEU A 149 6.42 1.06 4.97
C LEU A 149 5.06 1.74 4.84
N VAL A 150 4.06 1.30 5.61
CA VAL A 150 2.70 1.83 5.61
C VAL A 150 2.70 3.32 6.02
N GLY A 151 3.46 3.68 7.06
CA GLY A 151 3.64 5.06 7.52
C GLY A 151 4.32 5.97 6.48
N LEU A 152 5.39 5.50 5.82
CA LEU A 152 6.08 6.27 4.77
C LEU A 152 5.14 6.63 3.62
N TYR A 153 4.29 5.69 3.22
CA TYR A 153 3.37 5.88 2.13
C TYR A 153 2.03 6.47 2.57
N LYS A 154 1.83 6.86 3.85
CA LYS A 154 0.56 7.36 4.39
C LYS A 154 -0.62 6.47 4.00
N VAL A 155 -0.48 5.17 4.21
CA VAL A 155 -1.54 4.17 4.10
C VAL A 155 -1.95 3.84 5.54
N GLY A 156 -3.24 3.61 5.81
CA GLY A 156 -3.71 3.38 7.18
C GLY A 156 -3.54 1.93 7.61
N ARG A 157 -3.78 0.98 6.69
CA ARG A 157 -3.87 -0.45 7.00
C ARG A 157 -3.20 -1.33 5.94
N GLU A 158 -2.99 -2.59 6.29
CA GLU A 158 -2.31 -3.55 5.43
C GLU A 158 -3.09 -3.81 4.12
N GLU A 159 -4.42 -3.92 4.20
CA GLU A 159 -5.31 -4.18 3.07
C GLU A 159 -5.28 -3.04 2.04
N GLU A 160 -5.05 -1.82 2.51
CA GLU A 160 -4.98 -0.62 1.66
C GLU A 160 -3.70 -0.61 0.82
N ILE A 161 -2.68 -1.43 1.12
CA ILE A 161 -1.51 -1.59 0.24
C ILE A 161 -1.96 -2.08 -1.15
N TYR A 162 -2.90 -3.01 -1.18
CA TYR A 162 -3.44 -3.58 -2.42
C TYR A 162 -4.57 -2.74 -3.00
N SER A 163 -5.45 -2.22 -2.14
CA SER A 163 -6.61 -1.42 -2.54
C SER A 163 -6.33 0.07 -2.74
N SER A 164 -5.09 0.54 -2.52
CA SER A 164 -4.79 1.97 -2.50
C SER A 164 -5.33 2.71 -3.73
N ASN A 165 -6.14 3.75 -3.46
CA ASN A 165 -6.65 4.71 -4.44
C ASN A 165 -5.57 5.68 -4.94
N LYS A 166 -4.31 5.51 -4.50
CA LYS A 166 -3.18 6.34 -4.94
C LYS A 166 -2.90 6.08 -6.42
N GLN A 167 -2.80 7.15 -7.22
CA GLN A 167 -2.58 7.05 -8.66
C GLN A 167 -1.09 6.91 -9.03
N GLY A 168 -0.83 6.20 -10.14
CA GLY A 168 0.45 6.22 -10.87
C GLY A 168 1.64 5.58 -10.14
N GLN A 169 2.81 6.21 -10.29
CA GLN A 169 4.11 5.68 -9.85
C GLN A 169 4.20 5.40 -8.35
N LEU A 170 3.43 6.11 -7.52
CA LEU A 170 3.47 5.92 -6.06
C LEU A 170 2.87 4.56 -5.66
N LYS A 171 1.79 4.14 -6.33
CA LYS A 171 1.18 2.81 -6.13
C LYS A 171 2.12 1.70 -6.56
N GLU A 172 2.81 1.87 -7.68
CA GLU A 172 3.82 0.91 -8.14
C GLU A 172 4.99 0.80 -7.17
N ARG A 173 5.52 1.94 -6.69
CA ARG A 173 6.61 1.95 -5.69
C ARG A 173 6.21 1.27 -4.39
N LEU A 174 4.99 1.52 -3.89
CA LEU A 174 4.47 0.84 -2.70
C LEU A 174 4.36 -0.67 -2.93
N LYS A 175 3.79 -1.10 -4.06
CA LYS A 175 3.70 -2.53 -4.44
C LYS A 175 5.07 -3.19 -4.54
N HIS A 176 6.04 -2.51 -5.16
CA HIS A 176 7.42 -3.02 -5.27
C HIS A 176 8.10 -3.14 -3.91
N ALA A 177 7.98 -2.13 -3.05
CA ALA A 177 8.56 -2.14 -1.72
C ALA A 177 7.93 -3.25 -0.85
N TYR A 178 6.61 -3.41 -0.90
CA TYR A 178 5.92 -4.50 -0.21
C TYR A 178 6.31 -5.88 -0.76
N SER A 179 6.43 -6.03 -2.09
CA SER A 179 6.92 -7.28 -2.69
C SER A 179 8.36 -7.59 -2.28
N ALA A 180 9.24 -6.58 -2.20
CA ALA A 180 10.61 -6.74 -1.75
C ALA A 180 10.66 -7.18 -0.28
N LEU A 181 9.82 -6.60 0.58
CA LEU A 181 9.67 -7.02 1.98
C LEU A 181 9.26 -8.50 2.08
N ARG A 182 8.22 -8.92 1.35
CA ARG A 182 7.79 -10.33 1.33
C ARG A 182 8.89 -11.26 0.83
N LYS A 183 9.64 -10.87 -0.21
CA LYS A 183 10.79 -11.65 -0.72
C LYS A 183 11.90 -11.77 0.31
N ALA A 184 12.20 -10.71 1.06
CA ALA A 184 13.22 -10.74 2.10
C ALA A 184 12.83 -11.71 3.22
N PHE A 185 11.59 -11.65 3.71
CA PHE A 185 11.11 -12.56 4.74
C PHE A 185 10.93 -14.00 4.25
N ARG A 186 10.65 -14.21 2.96
CA ARG A 186 10.72 -15.55 2.35
C ARG A 186 12.13 -16.13 2.43
N LYS A 187 13.17 -15.35 2.13
CA LYS A 187 14.55 -15.82 2.30
C LYS A 187 14.90 -16.13 3.76
N VAL A 188 14.37 -15.35 4.71
CA VAL A 188 14.50 -15.62 6.15
C VAL A 188 13.82 -16.93 6.53
N PHE A 189 12.64 -17.20 5.96
CA PHE A 189 11.94 -18.47 6.15
C PHE A 189 12.73 -19.66 5.57
N GLU A 190 13.30 -19.51 4.38
CA GLU A 190 14.04 -20.57 3.69
C GLU A 190 15.42 -20.84 4.31
N LYS A 191 15.97 -19.87 5.06
CA LYS A 191 17.23 -20.04 5.78
C LYS A 191 17.13 -21.15 6.83
N MET A 192 17.99 -22.15 6.68
CA MET A 192 18.17 -23.29 7.58
C MET A 192 19.66 -23.51 7.86
N ASP A 193 19.97 -24.39 8.81
CA ASP A 193 21.33 -24.76 9.16
C ASP A 193 21.98 -25.64 8.08
N SER A 194 23.31 -25.71 8.07
CA SER A 194 24.08 -26.45 7.07
C SER A 194 23.81 -27.96 7.03
N ASP A 195 23.25 -28.53 8.10
CA ASP A 195 22.86 -29.94 8.16
C ASP A 195 21.54 -30.20 7.41
N PHE A 196 20.76 -29.14 7.13
CA PHE A 196 19.51 -29.22 6.40
C PHE A 196 19.70 -29.61 4.93
N ASP A 197 20.81 -29.20 4.32
CA ASP A 197 21.08 -29.48 2.90
C ASP A 197 21.25 -30.98 2.63
N GLN A 198 21.62 -31.76 3.65
CA GLN A 198 21.87 -33.20 3.58
C GLN A 198 20.59 -34.06 3.67
N LEU A 199 19.46 -33.45 4.04
CA LEU A 199 18.18 -34.14 4.16
C LEU A 199 17.55 -34.46 2.80
N SER A 200 16.72 -35.50 2.77
CA SER A 200 15.87 -35.78 1.61
C SER A 200 14.84 -34.67 1.42
N ASP A 201 14.29 -34.54 0.21
CA ASP A 201 13.30 -33.51 -0.07
C ASP A 201 12.05 -33.68 0.81
N ASP A 202 11.61 -34.90 1.09
CA ASP A 202 10.44 -35.15 1.96
C ASP A 202 10.67 -34.69 3.41
N GLU A 203 11.87 -34.91 3.95
CA GLU A 203 12.26 -34.44 5.28
C GLU A 203 12.35 -32.90 5.33
N LYS A 204 12.90 -32.28 4.28
CA LYS A 204 12.94 -30.81 4.14
C LYS A 204 11.53 -30.22 4.13
N HIS A 205 10.62 -30.81 3.35
CA HIS A 205 9.23 -30.34 3.29
C HIS A 205 8.52 -30.49 4.63
N ALA A 206 8.73 -31.59 5.37
CA ALA A 206 8.15 -31.78 6.70
C ALA A 206 8.61 -30.70 7.70
N ILE A 207 9.90 -30.35 7.68
CA ILE A 207 10.45 -29.27 8.53
C ILE A 207 9.89 -27.90 8.11
N TYR A 208 9.79 -27.62 6.80
CA TYR A 208 9.19 -26.37 6.35
C TYR A 208 7.71 -26.27 6.70
N GLU A 209 6.96 -27.38 6.69
CA GLU A 209 5.58 -27.41 7.17
C GLU A 209 5.47 -27.13 8.67
N GLN A 210 6.37 -27.69 9.49
CA GLN A 210 6.46 -27.36 10.93
C GLN A 210 6.75 -25.86 11.15
N LYS A 211 7.70 -25.30 10.40
CA LYS A 211 8.06 -23.88 10.48
C LYS A 211 6.92 -22.98 10.00
N ALA A 212 6.24 -23.35 8.92
CA ALA A 212 5.08 -22.62 8.40
C ALA A 212 3.89 -22.65 9.38
N SER A 213 3.64 -23.80 10.00
CA SER A 213 2.64 -23.94 11.06
C SER A 213 2.97 -23.03 12.26
N ALA A 214 4.25 -22.93 12.64
CA ALA A 214 4.68 -22.00 13.69
C ALA A 214 4.43 -20.54 13.31
N TRP A 215 4.70 -20.15 12.05
CA TRP A 215 4.40 -18.80 11.53
C TRP A 215 2.89 -18.51 11.53
N TYR A 216 2.06 -19.49 11.18
CA TYR A 216 0.60 -19.37 11.27
C TYR A 216 0.13 -19.18 12.71
N GLN A 217 0.62 -20.00 13.64
CA GLN A 217 0.28 -19.92 15.07
C GLN A 217 0.59 -18.55 15.65
N VAL A 218 1.79 -18.02 15.44
CA VAL A 218 2.14 -16.70 16.00
C VAL A 218 1.31 -15.56 15.41
N THR A 219 0.77 -15.71 14.20
CA THR A 219 -0.08 -14.71 13.54
C THR A 219 -1.54 -14.79 13.99
N TYR A 220 -2.11 -15.99 14.02
CA TYR A 220 -3.56 -16.19 14.13
C TYR A 220 -4.04 -16.77 15.47
N HIS A 221 -3.16 -17.38 16.25
CA HIS A 221 -3.60 -18.03 17.48
C HIS A 221 -3.98 -16.97 18.54
N PRO A 222 -5.16 -17.08 19.19
CA PRO A 222 -5.70 -16.04 20.08
C PRO A 222 -4.78 -15.62 21.23
N SER A 223 -3.96 -16.55 21.75
CA SER A 223 -2.99 -16.24 22.82
C SER A 223 -1.87 -15.29 22.36
N TRP A 224 -1.49 -15.36 21.08
CA TRP A 224 -0.45 -14.51 20.51
C TRP A 224 -1.00 -13.18 19.99
N GLY A 225 -2.30 -13.11 19.70
CA GLY A 225 -3.02 -11.85 19.48
C GLY A 225 -2.88 -10.94 20.71
N LYS A 226 -3.24 -11.45 21.90
CA LYS A 226 -3.13 -10.71 23.17
C LYS A 226 -1.70 -10.23 23.47
N LYS A 227 -0.70 -11.11 23.27
CA LYS A 227 0.72 -10.79 23.46
C LYS A 227 1.23 -9.71 22.50
N SER A 228 0.64 -9.61 21.31
CA SER A 228 0.96 -8.56 20.34
C SER A 228 0.41 -7.20 20.78
N THR A 229 -0.76 -7.19 21.41
CA THR A 229 -1.41 -5.99 21.97
C THR A 229 -0.65 -5.46 23.19
N GLU A 230 -0.20 -6.35 24.08
CA GLU A 230 0.60 -6.00 25.27
C GLU A 230 1.96 -5.34 24.93
N LEU A 231 2.56 -5.65 23.78
CA LEU A 231 3.81 -5.02 23.32
C LEU A 231 3.59 -3.67 22.61
N GLN A 232 2.35 -3.31 22.28
CA GLN A 232 1.98 -2.04 21.65
C GLN A 232 1.60 -0.94 22.66
N GLU A 233 1.82 -1.15 23.95
CA GLU A 233 1.70 -0.10 24.98
C GLU A 233 2.98 0.74 25.08
N PRO A 234 3.02 1.98 24.58
CA PRO A 234 3.84 3.04 25.18
C PRO A 234 3.05 3.73 26.31
N ASP A 235 3.78 4.36 27.24
CA ASP A 235 3.39 5.14 28.44
C ASP A 235 2.33 6.29 28.24
N GLY A 236 1.44 6.20 27.26
CA GLY A 236 0.46 7.23 26.89
C GLY A 236 -0.99 6.83 27.19
N ASP A 237 -1.75 7.79 27.70
CA ASP A 237 -3.12 7.64 28.20
C ASP A 237 -4.09 7.00 27.17
N MET A 238 -4.67 5.86 27.55
CA MET A 238 -5.56 5.00 26.75
C MET A 238 -6.77 5.78 26.18
N ALA A 239 -7.18 6.85 26.86
CA ALA A 239 -8.33 7.68 26.51
C ALA A 239 -8.13 8.58 25.29
N GLU A 240 -6.89 8.94 24.92
CA GLU A 240 -6.62 9.75 23.74
C GLU A 240 -6.61 8.92 22.44
N ARG A 241 -6.16 7.66 22.49
CA ARG A 241 -6.12 6.77 21.32
C ARG A 241 -7.50 6.28 20.88
N LEU A 242 -8.42 6.06 21.83
CA LEU A 242 -9.82 5.73 21.54
C LEU A 242 -10.56 6.86 20.79
N LYS A 243 -10.12 8.11 20.92
CA LYS A 243 -10.65 9.25 20.13
C LYS A 243 -10.07 9.32 18.71
N ALA A 244 -8.95 8.65 18.44
CA ALA A 244 -8.27 8.68 17.15
C ALA A 244 -8.72 7.57 16.17
N GLY A 245 -9.65 6.70 16.55
CA GLY A 245 -10.11 5.61 15.66
C GLY A 245 -9.02 4.59 15.33
N ASP A 246 -8.02 4.46 16.19
CA ASP A 246 -6.88 3.54 16.04
C ASP A 246 -7.36 2.10 16.27
N VAL A 247 -7.95 1.49 15.24
CA VAL A 247 -8.39 0.10 15.26
C VAL A 247 -7.15 -0.77 15.44
N GLU A 248 -7.13 -1.54 16.53
CA GLU A 248 -6.13 -2.58 16.86
C GLU A 248 -5.70 -3.34 15.60
N THR A 249 -4.55 -2.96 15.02
CA THR A 249 -4.20 -3.36 13.66
C THR A 249 -3.40 -4.66 13.73
N VAL A 250 -4.12 -5.78 13.78
CA VAL A 250 -3.46 -7.09 13.73
C VAL A 250 -2.96 -7.33 12.31
N MET A 251 -1.64 -7.48 12.17
CA MET A 251 -1.01 -7.76 10.89
C MET A 251 -1.15 -9.23 10.51
N LEU A 252 -1.85 -9.49 9.41
CA LEU A 252 -2.28 -10.83 9.02
C LEU A 252 -1.42 -11.44 7.90
N SER A 253 -0.71 -10.62 7.11
CA SER A 253 0.10 -11.11 5.97
C SER A 253 1.26 -12.01 6.32
N PHE A 254 1.80 -11.94 7.54
CA PHE A 254 3.06 -12.60 7.89
C PHE A 254 3.05 -14.11 7.59
N ALA A 255 2.03 -14.84 8.04
CA ALA A 255 1.91 -16.27 7.78
C ALA A 255 1.70 -16.60 6.29
N TRP A 256 1.06 -15.70 5.53
CA TRP A 256 0.83 -15.90 4.09
C TRP A 256 2.09 -15.73 3.24
N ILE A 257 3.24 -15.41 3.84
CA ILE A 257 4.53 -15.51 3.16
C ILE A 257 4.82 -16.96 2.78
N THR A 258 4.34 -17.94 3.56
CA THR A 258 4.58 -19.39 3.42
C THR A 258 3.34 -20.15 2.93
N VAL A 259 2.52 -19.48 2.12
CA VAL A 259 1.23 -19.97 1.63
C VAL A 259 1.30 -21.33 0.92
N ASP A 260 2.41 -21.61 0.25
CA ASP A 260 2.74 -22.90 -0.37
C ASP A 260 2.69 -24.06 0.63
N TYR A 261 3.39 -23.91 1.77
CA TYR A 261 3.43 -24.93 2.83
C TYR A 261 2.12 -25.00 3.61
N LEU A 262 1.48 -23.88 3.90
CA LEU A 262 0.16 -23.87 4.54
C LEU A 262 -0.90 -24.55 3.67
N SER A 263 -0.84 -24.34 2.35
CA SER A 263 -1.73 -25.02 1.41
C SER A 263 -1.49 -26.53 1.43
N ARG A 264 -0.23 -26.98 1.41
CA ARG A 264 0.13 -28.41 1.51
C ARG A 264 -0.44 -29.06 2.77
N ILE A 265 -0.30 -28.40 3.92
CA ILE A 265 -0.86 -28.88 5.19
C ILE A 265 -2.39 -29.04 5.05
N LYS A 266 -3.09 -28.02 4.56
CA LYS A 266 -4.55 -28.06 4.43
C LYS A 266 -5.03 -29.14 3.45
N ILE A 267 -4.32 -29.34 2.34
CA ILE A 267 -4.60 -30.40 1.37
C ILE A 267 -4.46 -31.78 2.02
N ARG A 268 -3.42 -31.98 2.84
CA ARG A 268 -3.20 -33.25 3.56
C ARG A 268 -4.30 -33.52 4.58
N CYS A 269 -4.74 -32.51 5.32
CA CYS A 269 -5.83 -32.65 6.29
C CYS A 269 -7.21 -32.87 5.64
N GLY A 270 -7.43 -32.35 4.42
CA GLY A 270 -8.68 -32.55 3.67
C GLY A 270 -8.78 -33.86 2.88
N GLY A 271 -7.76 -34.73 2.96
CA GLY A 271 -7.56 -35.87 2.06
C GLY A 271 -8.39 -37.14 2.34
N ASP A 272 -9.15 -37.24 3.42
CA ASP A 272 -9.90 -38.46 3.76
C ASP A 272 -11.35 -38.49 3.23
N GLY A 273 -11.74 -37.55 2.38
CA GLY A 273 -13.11 -37.48 1.83
C GLY A 273 -13.16 -37.07 0.36
N ASN A 274 -13.13 -38.07 -0.54
CA ASN A 274 -13.61 -38.05 -1.94
C ASN A 274 -13.76 -36.64 -2.57
N ALA A 275 -12.65 -36.04 -3.00
CA ALA A 275 -12.66 -34.67 -3.54
C ALA A 275 -13.05 -34.66 -5.02
N ASP A 276 -14.27 -34.20 -5.30
CA ASP A 276 -14.78 -33.91 -6.63
C ASP A 276 -13.86 -32.93 -7.39
N LEU A 277 -13.29 -33.40 -8.50
CA LEU A 277 -12.28 -32.71 -9.32
C LEU A 277 -12.82 -31.49 -10.08
N THR A 278 -14.12 -31.19 -9.96
CA THR A 278 -14.77 -30.03 -10.59
C THR A 278 -14.62 -28.73 -9.79
N LYS A 279 -14.16 -28.79 -8.53
CA LYS A 279 -14.05 -27.60 -7.68
C LYS A 279 -12.78 -26.79 -7.98
N PRO A 280 -12.87 -25.44 -8.09
CA PRO A 280 -11.74 -24.57 -8.41
C PRO A 280 -10.54 -24.70 -7.44
N ILE A 281 -10.84 -25.06 -6.19
CA ILE A 281 -9.82 -25.31 -5.14
C ILE A 281 -8.89 -26.44 -5.57
N ASN A 282 -9.41 -27.51 -6.15
CA ASN A 282 -8.61 -28.67 -6.58
C ASN A 282 -7.76 -28.36 -7.83
N ALA A 283 -8.19 -27.40 -8.66
CA ALA A 283 -7.37 -26.87 -9.76
C ALA A 283 -6.19 -26.02 -9.26
N PHE A 284 -6.37 -25.26 -8.17
CA PHE A 284 -5.28 -24.55 -7.50
C PHE A 284 -4.28 -25.50 -6.85
N VAL A 285 -4.76 -26.58 -6.21
CA VAL A 285 -3.92 -27.67 -5.67
C VAL A 285 -3.02 -28.27 -6.75
N ARG A 286 -3.59 -28.57 -7.93
CA ARG A 286 -2.83 -29.10 -9.06
C ARG A 286 -1.83 -28.10 -9.64
N TYR A 287 -2.20 -26.82 -9.72
CA TYR A 287 -1.31 -25.74 -10.17
C TYR A 287 -0.11 -25.53 -9.25
N VAL A 288 -0.29 -25.70 -7.93
CA VAL A 288 0.81 -25.63 -6.95
C VAL A 288 1.68 -26.89 -7.02
N ALA A 289 1.08 -28.07 -7.21
CA ALA A 289 1.81 -29.33 -7.40
C ALA A 289 2.68 -29.35 -8.66
N ASP A 290 2.18 -28.83 -9.79
CA ASP A 290 2.89 -28.78 -11.09
C ASP A 290 4.05 -27.77 -11.13
N ARG A 291 4.22 -26.93 -10.10
CA ARG A 291 5.25 -25.87 -10.03
C ARG A 291 6.41 -26.18 -9.08
N ILE A 292 6.43 -27.38 -8.52
CA ILE A 292 7.51 -27.94 -7.69
C ILE A 292 8.38 -28.82 -8.57
#